data_AF-A0A969Y4U5-F1
#
_entry.id   AF-A0A969Y4U5-F1
#
_cell.length_a   1.000
_cell.length_b   1.000
_cell.length_c   1.000
_cell.angle_alpha   90.00
_cell.angle_beta   90.00
_cell.angle_gamma   90.00
#
_symmetry.space_group_name_H-M   'P 1'
#
loop_
_entity.id
_entity.type
_entity.pdbx_description
1 polymer ?
#
loop_
_entity_poly.entity_id
_entity_poly.type
_entity_poly.pdbx_seq_one_letter_code
_entity_poly.pdbx_strand_id
1 'polypeptide(L)'
;MDMEKPPRWSIRCVDAGSEYCPCHLAESGNCIACSLLSGAEFCHCSWSGSCIYLNYYFSQGVIAERSEEIVAFEKNEIAPGLIEIYINLGLRWLQCLSQIGAFLFIRPKEAPNYAAVPVSVANVNGSRIRLVVQSTGPKTRLLSKAKGKIAIRGPYYSSLSDSYAIKRTRNSKILLVAGGVGQSALVLAAKALLRQENQLWACLAPGSAGLIYVSQDLEALGVTVEKVPSMRPYGITMIKDWLVQLQPSLIIVAGPEGLQTAVQEMIDNLDNKGYQTKFVRTQNAVMCCGDGLCGSCLSNEFGQERIPLCKAQYCL
;
A
#
# COMPACT_ATOMS: atom_id res chain seq x y z
N MET A 1 -27.00 3.54 -5.87
CA MET A 1 -26.46 3.31 -7.22
C MET A 1 -25.51 2.14 -7.06
N ASP A 2 -25.95 0.93 -7.43
CA ASP A 2 -25.11 -0.26 -7.29
C ASP A 2 -23.88 -0.06 -8.18
N MET A 3 -22.71 0.15 -7.55
CA MET A 3 -21.45 0.18 -8.27
C MET A 3 -21.28 -1.18 -8.94
N GLU A 4 -21.16 -1.17 -10.26
CA GLU A 4 -20.97 -2.37 -11.08
C GLU A 4 -19.75 -3.13 -10.54
N LYS A 5 -19.91 -4.40 -10.18
CA LYS A 5 -18.84 -5.18 -9.54
C LYS A 5 -17.65 -5.29 -10.52
N PRO A 6 -16.41 -4.96 -10.10
CA PRO A 6 -15.29 -4.96 -11.01
C PRO A 6 -14.98 -6.40 -11.51
N PRO A 7 -14.66 -6.56 -12.81
CA PRO A 7 -14.48 -7.87 -13.44
C PRO A 7 -13.18 -8.56 -13.00
N ARG A 8 -13.04 -9.87 -13.22
CA ARG A 8 -11.91 -10.67 -12.70
C ARG A 8 -10.51 -10.24 -13.12
N TRP A 9 -10.40 -9.61 -14.29
CA TRP A 9 -9.13 -9.05 -14.77
C TRP A 9 -8.71 -7.74 -14.09
N SER A 10 -9.60 -7.10 -13.32
CA SER A 10 -9.25 -5.91 -12.53
C SER A 10 -8.37 -6.23 -11.33
N ILE A 11 -8.38 -7.49 -10.85
CA ILE A 11 -7.63 -7.94 -9.68
C ILE A 11 -6.28 -8.50 -10.11
N ARG A 12 -5.22 -8.09 -9.41
CA ARG A 12 -3.86 -8.57 -9.58
C ARG A 12 -3.30 -9.06 -8.25
N CYS A 13 -2.70 -10.24 -8.24
CA CYS A 13 -1.97 -10.72 -7.07
C CYS A 13 -0.62 -10.01 -6.99
N VAL A 14 -0.29 -9.44 -5.83
CA VAL A 14 0.97 -8.72 -5.61
C VAL A 14 2.19 -9.64 -5.52
N ASP A 15 1.96 -10.92 -5.25
CA ASP A 15 3.02 -11.94 -5.16
C ASP A 15 3.13 -12.80 -6.42
N ALA A 16 2.22 -12.67 -7.39
CA ALA A 16 2.25 -13.51 -8.58
C ALA A 16 3.58 -13.39 -9.32
N GLY A 17 4.27 -14.53 -9.50
CA GLY A 17 5.58 -14.60 -10.14
C GLY A 17 6.76 -14.09 -9.30
N SER A 18 6.56 -13.78 -8.01
CA SER A 18 7.65 -13.41 -7.09
C SER A 18 8.19 -14.63 -6.35
N GLU A 19 9.22 -14.42 -5.52
CA GLU A 19 9.75 -15.45 -4.60
C GLU A 19 8.72 -15.92 -3.55
N TYR A 20 7.60 -15.21 -3.38
CA TYR A 20 6.49 -15.56 -2.46
C TYR A 20 5.34 -16.28 -3.18
N CYS A 21 5.60 -16.85 -4.36
CA CYS A 21 4.66 -17.59 -5.19
C CYS A 21 5.35 -18.85 -5.78
N PRO A 22 4.79 -20.06 -5.58
CA PRO A 22 3.47 -20.38 -5.03
C PRO A 22 3.34 -20.15 -3.51
N CYS A 23 2.13 -19.87 -3.05
CA CYS A 23 1.79 -19.63 -1.65
C CYS A 23 0.65 -20.55 -1.20
N HIS A 24 0.26 -20.51 0.07
CA HIS A 24 -0.83 -21.35 0.60
C HIS A 24 -2.19 -21.23 -0.14
N LEU A 25 -2.45 -20.10 -0.82
CA LEU A 25 -3.64 -19.98 -1.68
C LEU A 25 -3.56 -20.86 -2.94
N ALA A 26 -2.36 -21.10 -3.47
CA ALA A 26 -2.15 -22.03 -4.58
C ALA A 26 -2.41 -23.48 -4.16
N GLU A 27 -1.93 -23.86 -2.98
CA GLU A 27 -2.11 -25.20 -2.42
C GLU A 27 -3.57 -25.53 -2.12
N SER A 28 -4.27 -24.57 -1.49
CA SER A 28 -5.65 -24.77 -1.01
C SER A 28 -6.73 -24.64 -2.10
N GLY A 29 -6.35 -24.42 -3.36
CA GLY A 29 -7.32 -24.22 -4.44
C GLY A 29 -7.97 -22.83 -4.45
N ASN A 30 -7.39 -21.84 -3.77
CA ASN A 30 -7.94 -20.48 -3.60
C ASN A 30 -7.11 -19.41 -4.31
N CYS A 31 -6.38 -19.78 -5.37
CA CYS A 31 -5.47 -18.84 -6.04
C CYS A 31 -6.24 -17.71 -6.72
N ILE A 32 -6.01 -16.45 -6.32
CA ILE A 32 -6.65 -15.29 -6.95
C ILE A 32 -6.07 -14.93 -8.33
N ALA A 33 -4.90 -15.50 -8.69
CA ALA A 33 -4.20 -15.19 -9.93
C ALA A 33 -4.27 -16.31 -10.98
N CYS A 34 -4.27 -17.58 -10.57
CA CYS A 34 -4.25 -18.71 -11.48
C CYS A 34 -5.58 -19.46 -11.45
N SER A 35 -6.27 -19.51 -12.60
CA SER A 35 -7.59 -20.15 -12.70
C SER A 35 -7.53 -21.66 -12.45
N LEU A 36 -6.47 -22.35 -12.93
CA LEU A 36 -6.30 -23.79 -12.71
C LEU A 36 -6.15 -24.12 -11.22
N LEU A 37 -5.32 -23.35 -10.51
CA LEU A 37 -5.15 -23.46 -9.06
C LEU A 37 -6.32 -22.85 -8.28
N SER A 38 -7.34 -22.33 -8.95
CA SER A 38 -8.62 -21.94 -8.35
C SER A 38 -9.75 -22.91 -8.74
N GLY A 39 -9.43 -24.08 -9.29
CA GLY A 39 -10.39 -25.12 -9.64
C GLY A 39 -11.03 -25.02 -11.03
N ALA A 40 -10.58 -24.11 -11.90
CA ALA A 40 -11.09 -24.04 -13.27
C ALA A 40 -10.50 -25.14 -14.17
N GLU A 41 -11.28 -25.59 -15.16
CA GLU A 41 -10.83 -26.59 -16.14
C GLU A 41 -9.76 -26.05 -17.11
N PHE A 42 -9.88 -24.77 -17.49
CA PHE A 42 -8.99 -24.14 -18.46
C PHE A 42 -8.26 -22.91 -17.89
N CYS A 43 -7.05 -22.68 -18.42
CA CYS A 43 -6.25 -21.51 -18.09
C CYS A 43 -6.86 -20.25 -18.71
N HIS A 44 -7.21 -19.27 -17.86
CA HIS A 44 -7.67 -17.94 -18.25
C HIS A 44 -7.14 -16.87 -17.29
N CYS A 45 -5.94 -17.09 -16.74
CA CYS A 45 -5.30 -16.14 -15.84
C CYS A 45 -4.77 -14.89 -16.57
N SER A 46 -4.71 -13.77 -15.86
CA SER A 46 -3.92 -12.62 -16.31
C SER A 46 -2.43 -12.94 -16.13
N TRP A 47 -1.70 -13.09 -17.24
CA TRP A 47 -0.29 -13.48 -17.22
C TRP A 47 0.55 -12.47 -16.41
N SER A 48 1.29 -12.98 -15.43
CA SER A 48 2.11 -12.18 -14.50
C SER A 48 3.61 -12.21 -14.82
N GLY A 49 4.00 -12.78 -15.97
CA GLY A 49 5.40 -13.00 -16.34
C GLY A 49 5.88 -14.45 -16.13
N SER A 50 5.15 -15.25 -15.35
CA SER A 50 5.43 -16.68 -15.15
C SER A 50 4.15 -17.50 -14.98
N CYS A 51 4.23 -18.80 -15.26
CA CYS A 51 3.10 -19.72 -15.09
C CYS A 51 3.06 -20.24 -13.66
N ILE A 52 2.14 -19.70 -12.84
CA ILE A 52 2.01 -20.07 -11.43
C ILE A 52 1.68 -21.56 -11.25
N TYR A 53 0.83 -22.12 -12.13
CA TYR A 53 0.49 -23.54 -12.10
C TYR A 53 1.73 -24.42 -12.32
N LEU A 54 2.54 -24.13 -13.34
CA LEU A 54 3.75 -24.89 -13.61
C LEU A 54 4.79 -24.70 -12.50
N ASN A 55 4.96 -23.48 -11.98
CA ASN A 55 5.84 -23.24 -10.84
C ASN A 55 5.44 -24.08 -9.63
N TYR A 56 4.13 -24.13 -9.32
CA TYR A 56 3.60 -24.98 -8.25
C TYR A 56 3.85 -26.46 -8.50
N TYR A 57 3.52 -26.95 -9.71
CA TYR A 57 3.72 -28.34 -10.10
C TYR A 57 5.18 -28.77 -10.02
N PHE A 58 6.09 -28.00 -10.61
CA PHE A 58 7.53 -28.31 -10.61
C PHE A 58 8.20 -28.08 -9.26
N SER A 59 7.65 -27.22 -8.40
CA SER A 59 8.09 -27.08 -7.01
C SER A 59 7.69 -28.27 -6.12
N GLN A 60 6.98 -29.26 -6.65
CA GLN A 60 6.43 -30.40 -5.89
C GLN A 60 5.59 -29.97 -4.69
N GLY A 61 4.87 -28.84 -4.83
CA GLY A 61 4.03 -28.29 -3.77
C GLY A 61 4.75 -27.50 -2.68
N VAL A 62 6.05 -27.18 -2.84
CA VAL A 62 6.77 -26.33 -1.87
C VAL A 62 6.15 -24.93 -1.82
N ILE A 63 5.75 -24.51 -0.62
CA ILE A 63 5.13 -23.21 -0.38
C ILE A 63 6.16 -22.18 0.04
N ALA A 64 6.15 -21.04 -0.64
CA ALA A 64 6.99 -19.92 -0.28
C ALA A 64 6.41 -19.15 0.90
N GLU A 65 7.18 -19.10 1.99
CA GLU A 65 6.82 -18.40 3.22
C GLU A 65 7.75 -17.20 3.47
N ARG A 66 7.19 -16.16 4.09
CA ARG A 66 7.97 -15.01 4.55
C ARG A 66 8.59 -15.35 5.90
N SER A 67 9.91 -15.26 5.98
CA SER A 67 10.62 -15.41 7.25
C SER A 67 10.43 -14.19 8.15
N GLU A 68 10.51 -14.45 9.45
CA GLU A 68 10.58 -13.39 10.46
C GLU A 68 12.04 -13.16 10.86
N GLU A 69 12.44 -11.90 10.96
CA GLU A 69 13.78 -11.52 11.41
C GLU A 69 13.69 -10.65 12.67
N ILE A 70 14.58 -10.90 13.63
CA ILE A 70 14.69 -10.08 14.83
C ILE A 70 15.77 -9.03 14.60
N VAL A 71 15.39 -7.77 14.71
CA VAL A 71 16.25 -6.63 14.37
C VAL A 71 16.29 -5.61 15.50
N ALA A 72 17.44 -4.96 15.65
CA ALA A 72 17.55 -3.77 16.49
C ALA A 72 16.87 -2.59 15.78
N PHE A 73 16.31 -1.67 16.56
CA PHE A 73 15.62 -0.50 16.03
C PHE A 73 15.88 0.73 16.90
N GLU A 74 15.86 1.89 16.25
CA GLU A 74 15.79 3.20 16.92
C GLU A 74 14.34 3.66 16.93
N LYS A 75 13.95 4.37 17.98
CA LYS A 75 12.56 4.81 18.18
C LYS A 75 12.53 6.23 18.73
N ASN A 76 11.82 7.11 18.05
CA ASN A 76 11.61 8.50 18.45
C ASN A 76 10.11 8.81 18.47
N GLU A 77 9.62 9.49 19.51
CA GLU A 77 8.27 10.03 19.50
C GLU A 77 8.31 11.44 18.91
N ILE A 78 7.70 11.62 17.73
CA ILE A 78 7.78 12.85 16.93
C ILE A 78 6.56 13.76 17.13
N ALA A 79 5.47 13.21 17.64
CA ALA A 79 4.29 13.93 18.13
C ALA A 79 3.56 13.03 19.15
N PRO A 80 2.63 13.55 19.98
CA PRO A 80 1.93 12.74 20.97
C PRO A 80 1.27 11.48 20.38
N GLY A 81 1.80 10.31 20.74
CA GLY A 81 1.33 9.02 20.22
C GLY A 81 1.74 8.71 18.77
N LEU A 82 2.60 9.51 18.15
CA LEU A 82 3.16 9.28 16.82
C LEU A 82 4.64 8.91 16.94
N ILE A 83 4.95 7.69 16.53
CA ILE A 83 6.25 7.07 16.78
C ILE A 83 6.93 6.78 15.46
N GLU A 84 8.15 7.25 15.34
CA GLU A 84 9.05 6.98 14.24
C GLU A 84 10.01 5.86 14.62
N ILE A 85 10.12 4.87 13.76
CA ILE A 85 10.97 3.70 13.94
C ILE A 85 11.97 3.64 12.79
N TYR A 86 13.24 3.48 13.13
CA TYR A 86 14.30 3.23 12.16
C TYR A 86 14.91 1.85 12.33
N ILE A 87 15.10 1.16 11.22
CA ILE A 87 15.69 -0.18 11.17
C ILE A 87 16.79 -0.18 10.11
N ASN A 88 17.95 -0.76 10.43
CA ASN A 88 19.01 -0.99 9.47
C ASN A 88 18.93 -2.44 8.97
N LEU A 89 18.68 -2.64 7.68
CA LEU A 89 18.61 -3.97 7.06
C LEU A 89 19.64 -4.15 5.95
N GLY A 90 19.94 -5.40 5.63
CA GLY A 90 20.85 -5.77 4.55
C GLY A 90 20.28 -5.47 3.16
N LEU A 91 21.15 -5.47 2.14
CA LEU A 91 20.84 -5.08 0.76
C LEU A 91 19.62 -5.78 0.15
N ARG A 92 19.41 -7.07 0.47
CA ARG A 92 18.25 -7.85 0.00
C ARG A 92 16.92 -7.18 0.36
N TRP A 93 16.78 -6.74 1.61
CA TRP A 93 15.58 -6.07 2.09
C TRP A 93 15.35 -4.71 1.41
N LEU A 94 16.43 -3.97 1.11
CA LEU A 94 16.33 -2.62 0.58
C LEU A 94 15.74 -2.58 -0.82
N GLN A 95 16.12 -3.52 -1.69
CA GLN A 95 15.58 -3.61 -3.04
C GLN A 95 14.07 -3.84 -3.02
N CYS A 96 13.62 -4.72 -2.13
CA CYS A 96 12.21 -5.06 -1.99
C CYS A 96 11.41 -3.96 -1.30
N LEU A 97 11.90 -3.40 -0.19
CA LEU A 97 11.19 -2.37 0.58
C LEU A 97 11.19 -0.99 -0.08
N SER A 98 12.04 -0.78 -1.09
CA SER A 98 11.99 0.41 -1.95
C SER A 98 10.86 0.37 -2.98
N GLN A 99 10.12 -0.74 -3.09
CA GLN A 99 9.00 -0.84 -4.01
C GLN A 99 7.78 -0.06 -3.51
N ILE A 100 6.97 0.41 -4.45
CA ILE A 100 5.73 1.12 -4.17
C ILE A 100 4.77 0.22 -3.41
N GLY A 101 4.14 0.74 -2.36
CA GLY A 101 3.16 0.02 -1.56
C GLY A 101 3.78 -1.03 -0.62
N ALA A 102 5.11 -1.00 -0.43
CA ALA A 102 5.80 -1.88 0.49
C ALA A 102 5.40 -1.60 1.95
N PHE A 103 5.18 -2.67 2.72
CA PHE A 103 4.93 -2.61 4.15
C PHE A 103 5.50 -3.84 4.87
N LEU A 104 5.65 -3.72 6.19
CA LEU A 104 6.15 -4.78 7.06
C LEU A 104 5.13 -5.06 8.16
N PHE A 105 5.02 -6.32 8.58
CA PHE A 105 4.46 -6.64 9.88
C PHE A 105 5.54 -6.50 10.93
N ILE A 106 5.28 -5.72 11.98
CA ILE A 106 6.22 -5.51 13.08
C ILE A 106 5.56 -5.80 14.42
N ARG A 107 6.32 -6.38 15.36
CA ARG A 107 5.92 -6.59 16.75
C ARG A 107 7.12 -6.51 17.69
N PRO A 108 6.93 -6.19 18.98
CA PRO A 108 7.97 -6.44 19.97
C PRO A 108 8.38 -7.91 19.96
N LYS A 109 9.67 -8.21 20.14
CA LYS A 109 10.20 -9.59 20.08
C LYS A 109 9.45 -10.54 21.04
N GLU A 110 9.15 -10.06 22.23
CA GLU A 110 8.53 -10.81 23.32
C GLU A 110 7.00 -10.90 23.18
N ALA A 111 6.40 -10.11 22.29
CA ALA A 111 4.95 -10.13 22.08
C ALA A 111 4.55 -11.34 21.22
N PRO A 112 3.34 -11.91 21.40
CA PRO A 112 2.88 -13.02 20.57
C PRO A 112 2.76 -12.64 19.09
N ASN A 113 2.83 -13.63 18.19
CA ASN A 113 2.80 -13.40 16.74
C ASN A 113 1.57 -12.61 16.27
N TYR A 114 0.40 -12.85 16.87
CA TYR A 114 -0.83 -12.12 16.55
C TYR A 114 -0.83 -10.65 16.99
N ALA A 115 0.17 -10.20 17.76
CA ALA A 115 0.38 -8.79 18.10
C ALA A 115 1.06 -7.98 16.99
N ALA A 116 1.42 -8.62 15.87
CA ALA A 116 2.01 -7.93 14.73
C ALA A 116 1.05 -6.89 14.12
N VAL A 117 1.63 -5.75 13.73
CA VAL A 117 0.95 -4.61 13.11
C VAL A 117 1.53 -4.41 11.71
N PRO A 118 0.69 -4.34 10.66
CA PRO A 118 1.15 -3.93 9.33
C PRO A 118 1.47 -2.43 9.33
N VAL A 119 2.68 -2.07 8.91
CA VAL A 119 3.18 -0.69 8.90
C VAL A 119 3.83 -0.40 7.54
N SER A 120 3.28 0.59 6.83
CA SER A 120 3.82 1.05 5.55
C SER A 120 5.26 1.55 5.70
N VAL A 121 6.09 1.26 4.71
CA VAL A 121 7.44 1.82 4.65
C VAL A 121 7.35 3.28 4.21
N ALA A 122 7.64 4.19 5.15
CA ALA A 122 7.55 5.62 4.89
C ALA A 122 8.68 6.09 3.97
N ASN A 123 9.91 5.61 4.19
CA ASN A 123 11.03 5.93 3.31
C ASN A 123 12.15 4.87 3.46
N VAL A 124 12.96 4.75 2.42
CA VAL A 124 14.22 3.97 2.43
C VAL A 124 15.34 4.91 1.99
N ASN A 125 16.36 5.07 2.85
CA ASN A 125 17.54 5.88 2.58
C ASN A 125 18.81 5.10 2.94
N GLY A 126 19.59 4.71 1.92
CA GLY A 126 20.69 3.75 2.11
C GLY A 126 20.17 2.46 2.76
N SER A 127 20.81 2.01 3.83
CA SER A 127 20.39 0.85 4.63
C SER A 127 19.27 1.13 5.64
N ARG A 128 18.87 2.40 5.80
CA ARG A 128 17.98 2.86 6.85
C ARG A 128 16.54 2.92 6.35
N ILE A 129 15.68 2.10 6.94
CA ILE A 129 14.24 2.04 6.68
C ILE A 129 13.51 2.85 7.74
N ARG A 130 12.66 3.77 7.30
CA ARG A 130 11.82 4.62 8.15
C ARG A 130 10.40 4.10 8.15
N LEU A 131 9.87 3.81 9.33
CA LEU A 131 8.49 3.44 9.59
C LEU A 131 7.85 4.47 10.52
N VAL A 132 6.56 4.74 10.35
CA VAL A 132 5.81 5.65 11.24
C VAL A 132 4.54 4.95 11.72
N VAL A 133 4.35 4.92 13.03
CA VAL A 133 3.26 4.21 13.70
C VAL A 133 2.52 5.16 14.62
N GLN A 134 1.20 5.25 14.45
CA GLN A 134 0.35 5.93 15.42
C GLN A 134 -0.13 4.94 16.49
N SER A 135 0.08 5.27 17.77
CA SER A 135 -0.28 4.47 18.92
C SER A 135 -1.78 4.58 19.27
N THR A 136 -2.65 4.02 18.43
CA THR A 136 -4.11 4.08 18.59
C THR A 136 -4.69 2.88 19.34
N GLY A 137 -4.12 1.68 19.17
CA GLY A 137 -4.69 0.43 19.69
C GLY A 137 -3.75 -0.39 20.59
N PRO A 138 -4.21 -1.55 21.09
CA PRO A 138 -3.43 -2.41 21.99
C PRO A 138 -2.09 -2.84 21.38
N LYS A 139 -2.08 -3.29 20.12
CA LYS A 139 -0.86 -3.74 19.43
C LYS A 139 0.16 -2.62 19.23
N THR A 140 -0.28 -1.45 18.79
CA THR A 140 0.59 -0.28 18.58
C THR A 140 1.10 0.31 19.90
N ARG A 141 0.34 0.19 21.00
CA ARG A 141 0.81 0.55 22.34
C ARG A 141 1.92 -0.39 22.84
N LEU A 142 1.88 -1.68 22.48
CA LEU A 142 2.99 -2.59 22.76
C LEU A 142 4.26 -2.17 22.00
N LEU A 143 4.14 -1.80 20.72
CA LEU A 143 5.26 -1.24 19.95
C LEU A 143 5.80 0.05 20.56
N SER A 144 4.91 0.94 21.04
CA SER A 144 5.31 2.16 21.73
C SER A 144 6.17 1.89 22.97
N LYS A 145 5.87 0.82 23.71
CA LYS A 145 6.62 0.43 24.91
C LYS A 145 7.86 -0.43 24.62
N ALA A 146 7.98 -0.98 23.41
CA ALA A 146 9.06 -1.86 23.02
C ALA A 146 10.43 -1.18 23.16
N LYS A 147 11.44 -1.98 23.54
CA LYS A 147 12.85 -1.57 23.65
C LYS A 147 13.74 -2.67 23.08
N GLY A 148 14.91 -2.27 22.58
CA GLY A 148 15.94 -3.21 22.13
C GLY A 148 15.66 -3.78 20.75
N LYS A 149 14.76 -4.78 20.65
CA LYS A 149 14.55 -5.54 19.41
C LYS A 149 13.06 -5.68 19.07
N ILE A 150 12.77 -5.66 17.78
CA ILE A 150 11.46 -6.01 17.21
C ILE A 150 11.63 -7.19 16.27
N ALA A 151 10.55 -7.94 16.10
CA ALA A 151 10.43 -8.91 15.03
C ALA A 151 9.76 -8.24 13.83
N ILE A 152 10.34 -8.43 12.65
CA ILE A 152 9.82 -7.94 11.37
C ILE A 152 9.51 -9.13 10.46
N ARG A 153 8.41 -9.03 9.72
CA ARG A 153 8.01 -9.99 8.69
C ARG A 153 7.52 -9.26 7.46
N GLY A 154 7.91 -9.74 6.28
CA GLY A 154 7.60 -9.11 5.01
C GLY A 154 8.69 -9.45 4.00
N PRO A 155 8.85 -8.63 2.95
CA PRO A 155 8.02 -7.49 2.54
C PRO A 155 6.63 -7.90 2.02
N TYR A 156 5.66 -7.01 2.15
CA TYR A 156 4.33 -7.09 1.54
C TYR A 156 4.08 -5.85 0.66
N TYR A 157 3.19 -5.92 -0.33
CA TYR A 157 3.09 -4.86 -1.37
C TYR A 157 1.69 -4.32 -1.65
N SER A 158 0.66 -4.79 -0.96
CA SER A 158 -0.73 -4.40 -1.21
C SER A 158 -1.16 -3.09 -0.52
N SER A 159 -0.23 -2.23 -0.07
CA SER A 159 -0.60 -0.99 0.63
C SER A 159 -1.35 0.02 -0.25
N LEU A 160 -1.15 -0.02 -1.57
CA LEU A 160 -1.90 0.79 -2.55
C LEU A 160 -2.82 -0.08 -3.39
N SER A 161 -3.92 0.48 -3.92
CA SER A 161 -4.89 -0.23 -4.73
C SER A 161 -4.33 -0.63 -6.10
N ASP A 162 -3.67 0.26 -6.83
CA ASP A 162 -3.10 -0.05 -8.14
C ASP A 162 -1.67 0.50 -8.32
N SER A 163 -0.68 -0.31 -7.94
CA SER A 163 0.73 0.06 -8.16
C SER A 163 1.14 0.05 -9.63
N TYR A 164 0.37 -0.61 -10.50
CA TYR A 164 0.67 -0.70 -11.91
C TYR A 164 0.31 0.57 -12.66
N ALA A 165 -0.79 1.23 -12.28
CA ALA A 165 -1.11 2.57 -12.74
C ALA A 165 0.07 3.53 -12.46
N ILE A 166 0.58 3.54 -11.23
CA ILE A 166 1.75 4.34 -10.84
C ILE A 166 2.97 4.00 -11.70
N LYS A 167 3.26 2.69 -11.87
CA LYS A 167 4.40 2.22 -12.66
C LYS A 167 4.29 2.50 -14.15
N ARG A 168 3.12 2.87 -14.71
CA ARG A 168 2.93 3.14 -16.14
C ARG A 168 2.69 4.59 -16.50
N THR A 169 2.36 5.44 -15.54
CA THR A 169 2.16 6.87 -15.80
C THR A 169 3.50 7.55 -16.08
N ARG A 170 3.59 8.24 -17.22
CA ARG A 170 4.79 8.93 -17.75
C ARG A 170 4.42 10.33 -18.18
N ASN A 171 5.36 11.27 -18.06
CA ASN A 171 5.25 12.60 -18.68
C ASN A 171 3.92 13.31 -18.36
N SER A 172 3.43 13.11 -17.14
CA SER A 172 2.11 13.56 -16.73
C SER A 172 2.16 14.37 -15.43
N LYS A 173 1.07 15.08 -15.16
CA LYS A 173 0.80 15.72 -13.88
C LYS A 173 0.14 14.74 -12.92
N ILE A 174 0.65 14.66 -11.70
CA ILE A 174 0.21 13.72 -10.67
C ILE A 174 -0.14 14.50 -9.42
N LEU A 175 -1.27 14.14 -8.82
CA LEU A 175 -1.69 14.70 -7.54
C LEU A 175 -1.53 13.67 -6.42
N LEU A 176 -0.84 14.04 -5.35
CA LEU A 176 -0.71 13.26 -4.13
C LEU A 176 -1.57 13.92 -3.04
N VAL A 177 -2.37 13.14 -2.33
CA VAL A 177 -3.21 13.63 -1.24
C VAL A 177 -3.00 12.73 -0.04
N ALA A 178 -2.65 13.30 1.12
CA ALA A 178 -2.60 12.50 2.34
C ALA A 178 -3.03 13.21 3.61
N GLY A 179 -3.70 12.46 4.47
CA GLY A 179 -4.07 12.87 5.82
C GLY A 179 -3.62 11.85 6.87
N GLY A 180 -3.16 12.32 8.03
CA GLY A 180 -2.79 11.42 9.13
C GLY A 180 -1.59 10.54 8.79
N VAL A 181 -1.62 9.27 9.21
CA VAL A 181 -0.55 8.32 8.91
C VAL A 181 -0.52 7.83 7.45
N GLY A 182 -1.54 8.12 6.65
CA GLY A 182 -1.54 7.80 5.21
C GLY A 182 -0.37 8.43 4.45
N GLN A 183 0.20 9.51 4.98
CA GLN A 183 1.42 10.16 4.48
C GLN A 183 2.57 9.18 4.19
N SER A 184 2.72 8.10 4.97
CA SER A 184 3.77 7.09 4.79
C SER A 184 3.73 6.41 3.41
N ALA A 185 2.59 6.37 2.73
CA ALA A 185 2.51 5.75 1.41
C ALA A 185 3.08 6.61 0.26
N LEU A 186 3.29 7.91 0.49
CA LEU A 186 3.53 8.87 -0.59
C LEU A 186 4.99 8.95 -1.05
N VAL A 187 5.98 8.86 -0.16
CA VAL A 187 7.39 9.12 -0.54
C VAL A 187 7.91 8.07 -1.52
N LEU A 188 7.64 6.78 -1.27
CA LEU A 188 8.03 5.72 -2.21
C LEU A 188 7.28 5.80 -3.54
N ALA A 189 6.00 6.20 -3.52
CA ALA A 189 5.23 6.44 -4.73
C ALA A 189 5.81 7.62 -5.54
N ALA A 190 6.16 8.72 -4.87
CA ALA A 190 6.76 9.91 -5.49
C ALA A 190 8.11 9.57 -6.14
N LYS A 191 9.00 8.85 -5.44
CA LYS A 191 10.28 8.38 -5.99
C LYS A 191 10.10 7.57 -7.28
N ALA A 192 9.08 6.73 -7.34
CA ALA A 192 8.82 5.91 -8.52
C ALA A 192 8.24 6.72 -9.69
N LEU A 193 7.37 7.70 -9.41
CA LEU A 193 6.77 8.58 -10.42
C LEU A 193 7.77 9.59 -11.00
N LEU A 194 8.72 10.10 -10.19
CA LEU A 194 9.71 11.07 -10.65
C LEU A 194 10.74 10.47 -11.61
N ARG A 195 11.04 9.17 -11.49
CA ARG A 195 11.88 8.42 -12.46
C ARG A 195 11.26 8.35 -13.87
N GLN A 196 10.05 8.85 -14.01
CA GLN A 196 9.20 8.69 -15.17
C GLN A 196 8.74 10.05 -15.71
N GLU A 197 9.52 11.09 -15.39
CA GLU A 197 9.39 12.46 -15.90
C GLU A 197 8.01 13.09 -15.59
N ASN A 198 7.38 12.64 -14.51
CA ASN A 198 6.12 13.21 -14.04
C ASN A 198 6.35 14.47 -13.20
N GLN A 199 5.37 15.38 -13.23
CA GLN A 199 5.30 16.54 -12.34
C GLN A 199 4.33 16.26 -11.20
N LEU A 200 4.73 16.54 -9.96
CA LEU A 200 3.99 16.13 -8.78
C LEU A 200 3.58 17.33 -7.93
N TRP A 201 2.33 17.31 -7.49
CA TRP A 201 1.78 18.20 -6.46
C TRP A 201 1.29 17.36 -5.29
N ALA A 202 1.47 17.84 -4.07
CA ALA A 202 0.99 17.15 -2.87
C ALA A 202 0.17 18.07 -1.99
N CYS A 203 -1.02 17.65 -1.59
CA CYS A 203 -1.82 18.28 -0.54
C CYS A 203 -1.76 17.41 0.72
N LEU A 204 -1.22 17.94 1.80
CA LEU A 204 -0.98 17.19 3.05
C LEU A 204 -1.69 17.84 4.23
N ALA A 205 -2.28 17.02 5.09
CA ALA A 205 -2.86 17.45 6.36
C ALA A 205 -2.37 16.57 7.53
N PRO A 206 -2.22 17.14 8.74
CA PRO A 206 -1.76 16.38 9.91
C PRO A 206 -2.74 15.26 10.31
N GLY A 207 -4.05 15.48 10.13
CA GLY A 207 -5.09 14.50 10.48
C GLY A 207 -4.96 13.99 11.92
N SER A 208 -5.29 12.71 12.14
CA SER A 208 -5.14 12.08 13.46
C SER A 208 -3.68 12.03 13.94
N ALA A 209 -2.70 12.07 13.04
CA ALA A 209 -1.29 11.98 13.39
C ALA A 209 -0.77 13.27 14.06
N GLY A 210 -1.47 14.40 13.91
CA GLY A 210 -1.09 15.68 14.50
C GLY A 210 0.16 16.34 13.87
N LEU A 211 0.77 15.71 12.87
CA LEU A 211 2.01 16.17 12.25
C LEU A 211 2.07 15.81 10.76
N ILE A 212 2.58 16.74 9.94
CA ILE A 212 2.93 16.49 8.53
C ILE A 212 4.42 16.09 8.46
N TYR A 213 4.71 14.79 8.49
CA TYR A 213 6.07 14.27 8.69
C TYR A 213 6.80 13.83 7.41
N VAL A 214 6.14 13.89 6.24
CA VAL A 214 6.75 13.55 4.93
C VAL A 214 6.99 14.76 4.03
N SER A 215 6.62 15.97 4.46
CA SER A 215 6.71 17.15 3.60
C SER A 215 8.13 17.43 3.13
N GLN A 216 9.11 17.39 4.05
CA GLN A 216 10.51 17.59 3.72
C GLN A 216 11.07 16.52 2.76
N ASP A 217 10.65 15.25 2.91
CA ASP A 217 11.04 14.18 1.99
C ASP A 217 10.53 14.44 0.57
N LEU A 218 9.28 14.92 0.44
CA LEU A 218 8.66 15.21 -0.86
C LEU A 218 9.24 16.48 -1.50
N GLU A 219 9.42 17.54 -0.71
CA GLU A 219 10.04 18.80 -1.16
C GLU A 219 11.48 18.55 -1.67
N ALA A 220 12.26 17.73 -0.95
CA ALA A 220 13.62 17.36 -1.38
C ALA A 220 13.66 16.54 -2.68
N LEU A 221 12.55 15.90 -3.04
CA LEU A 221 12.39 15.21 -4.33
C LEU A 221 11.91 16.14 -5.46
N GLY A 222 11.64 17.42 -5.16
CA GLY A 222 11.11 18.40 -6.13
C GLY A 222 9.59 18.38 -6.29
N VAL A 223 8.86 17.79 -5.33
CA VAL A 223 7.39 17.82 -5.33
C VAL A 223 6.90 19.18 -4.82
N THR A 224 5.91 19.77 -5.48
CA THR A 224 5.23 20.98 -4.98
C THR A 224 4.29 20.59 -3.84
N VAL A 225 4.63 20.94 -2.59
CA VAL A 225 3.87 20.53 -1.41
C VAL A 225 3.07 21.69 -0.82
N GLU A 226 1.76 21.52 -0.73
CA GLU A 226 0.84 22.37 0.03
C GLU A 226 0.45 21.70 1.34
N LYS A 227 0.63 22.42 2.45
CA LYS A 227 0.32 21.98 3.81
C LYS A 227 -0.95 22.68 4.27
N VAL A 228 -2.02 21.93 4.46
CA VAL A 228 -3.30 22.45 4.95
C VAL A 228 -3.50 22.04 6.41
N PRO A 229 -4.17 22.87 7.23
CA PRO A 229 -4.43 22.53 8.64
C PRO A 229 -5.35 21.32 8.77
N SER A 230 -6.25 21.09 7.80
CA SER A 230 -7.12 19.93 7.72
C SER A 230 -7.47 19.62 6.27
N MET A 231 -7.65 18.33 5.94
CA MET A 231 -8.19 17.92 4.64
C MET A 231 -9.61 18.46 4.44
N ARG A 232 -10.40 18.58 5.51
CA ARG A 232 -11.76 19.15 5.47
C ARG A 232 -11.83 20.36 6.40
N PRO A 233 -12.25 21.55 5.92
CA PRO A 233 -12.70 21.85 4.55
C PRO A 233 -11.57 22.20 3.56
N TYR A 234 -10.40 22.63 4.05
CA TYR A 234 -9.38 23.32 3.24
C TYR A 234 -8.78 22.45 2.12
N GLY A 235 -8.31 21.24 2.44
CA GLY A 235 -7.69 20.36 1.45
C GLY A 235 -8.62 19.97 0.31
N ILE A 236 -9.89 19.69 0.62
CA ILE A 236 -10.92 19.33 -0.38
C ILE A 236 -11.15 20.45 -1.40
N THR A 237 -11.25 21.71 -0.95
CA THR A 237 -11.39 22.84 -1.87
C THR A 237 -10.18 22.95 -2.80
N MET A 238 -8.97 22.84 -2.25
CA MET A 238 -7.73 22.88 -3.03
C MET A 238 -7.63 21.72 -4.03
N ILE A 239 -7.98 20.49 -3.63
CA ILE A 239 -7.99 19.32 -4.51
C ILE A 239 -8.94 19.55 -5.68
N LYS A 240 -10.14 20.09 -5.43
CA LYS A 240 -11.12 20.41 -6.47
C LYS A 240 -10.56 21.40 -7.49
N ASP A 241 -9.92 22.47 -7.01
CA ASP A 241 -9.32 23.48 -7.89
C ASP A 241 -8.18 22.88 -8.72
N TRP A 242 -7.32 22.07 -8.11
CA TRP A 242 -6.22 21.40 -8.79
C TRP A 242 -6.67 20.35 -9.81
N LEU A 243 -7.75 19.62 -9.56
CA LEU A 243 -8.30 18.69 -10.54
C LEU A 243 -8.70 19.42 -11.84
N VAL A 244 -9.24 20.63 -11.73
CA VAL A 244 -9.62 21.46 -12.89
C VAL A 244 -8.41 22.12 -13.54
N GLN A 245 -7.53 22.74 -12.75
CA GLN A 245 -6.39 23.51 -13.26
C GLN A 245 -5.26 22.64 -13.81
N LEU A 246 -4.93 21.57 -13.09
CA LEU A 246 -3.82 20.69 -13.46
C LEU A 246 -4.27 19.61 -14.43
N GLN A 247 -5.52 19.15 -14.35
CA GLN A 247 -6.04 18.00 -15.09
C GLN A 247 -5.10 16.78 -14.94
N PRO A 248 -4.84 16.31 -13.69
CA PRO A 248 -3.85 15.28 -13.46
C PRO A 248 -4.29 13.96 -14.10
N SER A 249 -3.36 13.21 -14.70
CA SER A 249 -3.68 11.88 -15.26
C SER A 249 -3.82 10.80 -14.18
N LEU A 250 -3.31 11.08 -12.98
CA LEU A 250 -3.28 10.17 -11.84
C LEU A 250 -3.37 10.97 -10.55
N ILE A 251 -4.16 10.47 -9.61
CA ILE A 251 -4.20 10.94 -8.23
C ILE A 251 -4.00 9.78 -7.27
N ILE A 252 -3.18 9.98 -6.24
CA ILE A 252 -2.93 9.03 -5.17
C ILE A 252 -3.49 9.60 -3.86
N VAL A 253 -4.48 8.93 -3.27
CA VAL A 253 -5.12 9.36 -2.02
C VAL A 253 -4.81 8.39 -0.88
N ALA A 254 -4.09 8.87 0.12
CA ALA A 254 -3.65 8.10 1.26
C ALA A 254 -4.23 8.65 2.57
N GLY A 255 -5.21 7.94 3.14
CA GLY A 255 -5.93 8.41 4.32
C GLY A 255 -7.20 7.63 4.60
N PRO A 256 -8.04 8.11 5.52
CA PRO A 256 -9.31 7.47 5.89
C PRO A 256 -10.25 7.30 4.70
N GLU A 257 -11.13 6.29 4.75
CA GLU A 257 -12.09 5.99 3.67
C GLU A 257 -12.92 7.20 3.26
N GLY A 258 -13.41 7.99 4.22
CA GLY A 258 -14.16 9.21 3.90
C GLY A 258 -13.39 10.20 3.01
N LEU A 259 -12.07 10.33 3.18
CA LEU A 259 -11.25 11.16 2.28
C LEU A 259 -11.19 10.53 0.89
N GLN A 260 -10.98 9.21 0.81
CA GLN A 260 -10.90 8.48 -0.46
C GLN A 260 -12.22 8.61 -1.25
N THR A 261 -13.36 8.37 -0.60
CA THR A 261 -14.69 8.49 -1.22
C THR A 261 -14.96 9.90 -1.72
N ALA A 262 -14.69 10.93 -0.90
CA ALA A 262 -14.95 12.32 -1.31
C ALA A 262 -14.12 12.74 -2.54
N VAL A 263 -12.87 12.27 -2.65
CA VAL A 263 -12.04 12.57 -3.81
C VAL A 263 -12.46 11.74 -5.04
N GLN A 264 -12.85 10.49 -4.86
CA GLN A 264 -13.42 9.68 -5.95
C GLN A 264 -14.67 10.34 -6.55
N GLU A 265 -15.61 10.79 -5.70
CA GLU A 265 -16.81 11.50 -6.15
C GLU A 265 -16.48 12.78 -6.94
N MET A 266 -15.39 13.49 -6.58
CA MET A 266 -14.94 14.65 -7.35
C MET A 266 -14.43 14.28 -8.74
N ILE A 267 -13.71 13.17 -8.84
CA ILE A 267 -13.19 12.65 -10.11
C ILE A 267 -14.34 12.19 -11.00
N ASP A 268 -15.28 11.40 -10.47
CA ASP A 268 -16.43 10.90 -11.22
C ASP A 268 -17.27 12.05 -11.81
N ASN A 269 -17.43 13.13 -11.04
CA ASN A 269 -18.12 14.35 -11.49
C ASN A 269 -17.37 15.10 -12.61
N LEU A 270 -16.06 14.95 -12.71
CA LEU A 270 -15.23 15.54 -13.76
C LEU A 270 -15.08 14.61 -14.97
N ASP A 271 -15.05 13.30 -14.78
CA ASP A 271 -14.96 12.33 -15.88
C ASP A 271 -16.20 12.39 -16.78
N ASN A 272 -17.38 12.69 -16.21
CA ASN A 272 -18.60 13.04 -16.97
C ASN A 272 -18.42 14.27 -17.90
N LYS A 273 -17.33 15.02 -17.74
CA LYS A 273 -16.95 16.18 -18.57
C LYS A 273 -15.74 15.89 -19.49
N GLY A 274 -15.35 14.62 -19.64
CA GLY A 274 -14.29 14.17 -20.55
C GLY A 274 -12.88 14.11 -19.95
N TYR A 275 -12.75 14.26 -18.64
CA TYR A 275 -11.47 14.06 -17.93
C TYR A 275 -11.22 12.55 -17.76
N GLN A 276 -9.95 12.13 -17.72
CA GLN A 276 -9.58 10.73 -17.47
C GLN A 276 -8.50 10.68 -16.39
N THR A 277 -8.92 10.84 -15.14
CA THR A 277 -8.00 10.81 -13.98
C THR A 277 -7.99 9.42 -13.38
N LYS A 278 -6.85 8.72 -13.44
CA LYS A 278 -6.71 7.44 -12.72
C LYS A 278 -6.70 7.68 -11.22
N PHE A 279 -7.41 6.84 -10.47
CA PHE A 279 -7.47 6.93 -9.01
C PHE A 279 -6.73 5.76 -8.34
N VAL A 280 -5.78 6.08 -7.46
CA VAL A 280 -5.10 5.10 -6.60
C VAL A 280 -5.28 5.49 -5.15
N ARG A 281 -5.61 4.52 -4.30
CA ARG A 281 -5.84 4.76 -2.86
C ARG A 281 -5.01 3.82 -1.98
N THR A 282 -4.81 4.19 -0.72
CA THR A 282 -4.30 3.23 0.26
C THR A 282 -5.35 2.17 0.58
N GLN A 283 -4.94 0.91 0.64
CA GLN A 283 -5.79 -0.18 1.10
C GLN A 283 -5.74 -0.21 2.64
N ASN A 284 -6.79 0.29 3.29
CA ASN A 284 -6.89 0.35 4.75
C ASN A 284 -7.42 -0.97 5.35
N ALA A 285 -7.09 -2.11 4.73
CA ALA A 285 -7.62 -3.42 5.11
C ALA A 285 -7.12 -3.84 6.50
N VAL A 286 -8.00 -4.43 7.31
CA VAL A 286 -7.62 -5.01 8.59
C VAL A 286 -6.86 -6.32 8.32
N MET A 287 -5.59 -6.39 8.69
CA MET A 287 -4.75 -7.56 8.41
C MET A 287 -4.28 -8.27 9.69
N CYS A 288 -4.13 -9.60 9.60
CA CYS A 288 -3.54 -10.43 10.64
C CYS A 288 -2.41 -11.31 10.07
N CYS A 289 -2.71 -12.22 9.13
CA CYS A 289 -1.66 -13.07 8.53
C CYS A 289 -0.86 -12.38 7.43
N GLY A 290 -1.44 -11.47 6.63
CA GLY A 290 -0.77 -10.88 5.46
C GLY A 290 -0.62 -11.84 4.25
N ASP A 291 -0.89 -13.13 4.43
CA ASP A 291 -0.64 -14.18 3.43
C ASP A 291 -1.94 -14.73 2.78
N GLY A 292 -3.09 -14.14 3.11
CA GLY A 292 -4.40 -14.45 2.52
C GLY A 292 -5.20 -15.55 3.22
N LEU A 293 -4.69 -16.11 4.31
CA LEU A 293 -5.25 -17.30 4.97
C LEU A 293 -6.32 -17.02 6.03
N CYS A 294 -6.13 -16.02 6.87
CA CYS A 294 -6.90 -15.89 8.11
C CYS A 294 -8.28 -15.21 7.95
N GLY A 295 -8.64 -14.80 6.74
CA GLY A 295 -9.94 -14.14 6.47
C GLY A 295 -10.07 -12.67 6.89
N SER A 296 -9.13 -12.10 7.65
CA SER A 296 -9.26 -10.75 8.25
C SER A 296 -9.40 -9.63 7.23
N CYS A 297 -8.75 -9.75 6.08
CA CYS A 297 -8.72 -8.72 5.03
C CYS A 297 -9.56 -9.12 3.81
N LEU A 298 -10.56 -9.98 3.98
CA LEU A 298 -11.43 -10.39 2.89
C LEU A 298 -12.36 -9.24 2.50
N SER A 299 -12.49 -9.00 1.19
CA SER A 299 -13.48 -8.10 0.61
C SER A 299 -14.51 -8.87 -0.22
N ASN A 300 -15.77 -8.46 -0.12
CA ASN A 300 -16.90 -9.00 -0.88
C ASN A 300 -17.34 -8.06 -2.02
N GLU A 301 -16.58 -6.99 -2.28
CA GLU A 301 -16.91 -5.99 -3.31
C GLU A 301 -16.69 -6.51 -4.75
N PHE A 302 -15.97 -7.63 -4.88
CA PHE A 302 -15.62 -8.21 -6.18
C PHE A 302 -16.58 -9.33 -6.58
N GLY A 303 -16.84 -9.47 -7.88
CA GLY A 303 -17.71 -10.52 -8.42
C GLY A 303 -17.24 -11.97 -8.16
N GLN A 304 -16.00 -12.17 -7.70
CA GLN A 304 -15.39 -13.49 -7.45
C GLN A 304 -15.68 -14.12 -6.09
N GLU A 305 -16.44 -13.46 -5.21
CA GLU A 305 -16.63 -13.84 -3.80
C GLU A 305 -15.29 -13.91 -3.01
N ARG A 306 -15.17 -13.08 -1.96
CA ARG A 306 -14.12 -13.12 -0.92
C ARG A 306 -12.66 -13.03 -1.43
N ILE A 307 -12.22 -11.81 -1.72
CA ILE A 307 -10.82 -11.53 -2.14
C ILE A 307 -9.96 -11.10 -0.94
N PRO A 308 -8.83 -11.77 -0.64
CA PRO A 308 -7.89 -11.35 0.39
C PRO A 308 -7.07 -10.12 -0.05
N LEU A 309 -7.40 -8.94 0.46
CA LEU A 309 -6.76 -7.67 0.10
C LEU A 309 -5.27 -7.57 0.47
N CYS A 310 -4.77 -8.39 1.41
CA CYS A 310 -3.33 -8.49 1.66
C CYS A 310 -2.54 -9.10 0.49
N LYS A 311 -3.22 -9.76 -0.45
CA LYS A 311 -2.62 -10.37 -1.65
C LYS A 311 -3.03 -9.66 -2.93
N ALA A 312 -4.02 -8.76 -2.89
CA ALA A 312 -4.66 -8.20 -4.07
C ALA A 312 -4.37 -6.70 -4.25
N GLN A 313 -4.25 -6.31 -5.50
CA GLN A 313 -4.35 -4.95 -6.00
C GLN A 313 -5.45 -4.92 -7.06
N TYR A 314 -6.13 -3.79 -7.22
CA TYR A 314 -7.23 -3.63 -8.15
C TYR A 314 -7.37 -2.19 -8.65
N CYS A 315 -7.83 -2.06 -9.88
CA CYS A 315 -8.35 -0.80 -10.41
C CYS A 315 -9.87 -0.79 -10.19
N LEU A 316 -10.40 0.34 -9.72
CA LEU A 316 -11.83 0.64 -9.75
C LEU A 316 -12.14 1.37 -11.06
#